data_AF-A0A8C2IPY0-F1
#
_entry.id   AF-A0A8C2IPY0-F1
#
_cell.length_a   1.000
_cell.length_b   1.000
_cell.length_c   1.000
_cell.angle_alpha   90.00
_cell.angle_beta   90.00
_cell.angle_gamma   90.00
#
_symmetry.space_group_name_H-M   'P 1'
#
loop_
_entity.id
_entity.type
_entity.pdbx_description
1 polymer ?
#
loop_
_entity_poly.entity_id
_entity_poly.type
_entity_poly.pdbx_seq_one_letter_code
_entity_poly.pdbx_strand_id
1 'polypeptide(L)'
;EKIYFLLVQFSSNKEFLDTKDLMIFLEAEQGMAKVSEDISVEIIQKYEPSKEGQLKGWLSLDGFINYLMSPDCHIFDPEQKTVCQDMNQPLSHYYINSSHNTYLIEDQFRGPSDITGYIRALKMGCRSVELDVWDGPDNEPVIYTGHTMTSHIVFRSVIDIINKYAFVASEFPLILCLENHCSLKQQKVMFQHLKKILGDKIHKLANLVTLCKSVRFKDFQTAFQNQKHWELCSFNEVFASRCATDHPGEFVNYNKKFLARVYPSPMRIDSSNMNPQDFWKCGCQIVAMNYQTPGLLLDLNIAWFRQNGNCGYVLRPAIMREQVSYFSANTKDSVPGVSPQLLHIKIISGQNLPKPKGAGAKGDVVDPYVYIEIHGIPADCAEQRTKTVHQNGDNPIFDESFEFQINLPELAMVRFVVLDDDYIGDEFIAQYTIPFECIQPGFRHIPLQSLTEQIKSENLFNLLYIYSFQLNK
;
A
#
# COMPACT_ATOMS: atom_id res chain seq x y z
N GLU A 1 -23.49 -1.06 -23.64
CA GLU A 1 -24.27 -2.31 -23.87
C GLU A 1 -24.38 -3.18 -22.61
N LYS A 2 -23.29 -3.62 -21.97
CA LYS A 2 -23.37 -4.47 -20.75
C LYS A 2 -24.12 -3.84 -19.56
N ILE A 3 -23.89 -2.56 -19.28
CA ILE A 3 -24.60 -1.85 -18.20
C ILE A 3 -26.12 -1.81 -18.46
N TYR A 4 -26.53 -1.71 -19.73
CA TYR A 4 -27.94 -1.76 -20.09
C TYR A 4 -28.54 -3.14 -19.82
N PHE A 5 -27.85 -4.23 -20.19
CA PHE A 5 -28.31 -5.59 -19.85
C PHE A 5 -28.41 -5.82 -18.35
N LEU A 6 -27.46 -5.29 -17.57
CA LEU A 6 -27.50 -5.33 -16.12
C LEU A 6 -28.72 -4.58 -15.56
N LEU A 7 -29.01 -3.37 -16.06
CA LEU A 7 -30.22 -2.64 -15.69
C LEU A 7 -31.48 -3.45 -16.00
N VAL A 8 -31.59 -3.99 -17.21
CA VAL A 8 -32.76 -4.77 -17.65
C VAL A 8 -32.95 -6.05 -16.84
N GLN A 9 -31.89 -6.65 -16.31
CA GLN A 9 -31.95 -7.83 -15.46
C GLN A 9 -32.66 -7.56 -14.12
N PHE A 10 -32.45 -6.37 -13.54
CA PHE A 10 -33.01 -5.99 -12.25
C PHE A 10 -34.27 -5.13 -12.35
N SER A 11 -34.46 -4.44 -13.48
CA SER A 11 -35.61 -3.57 -13.70
C SER A 11 -36.89 -4.36 -13.95
N SER A 12 -37.91 -4.11 -13.12
CA SER A 12 -39.23 -4.71 -13.28
C SER A 12 -39.95 -4.27 -14.58
N ASN A 13 -39.62 -3.10 -15.13
CA ASN A 13 -40.22 -2.52 -16.34
C ASN A 13 -39.27 -2.41 -17.54
N LYS A 14 -37.98 -2.72 -17.36
CA LYS A 14 -36.90 -2.68 -18.34
C LYS A 14 -36.46 -1.28 -18.80
N GLU A 15 -36.95 -0.21 -18.19
CA GLU A 15 -36.61 1.18 -18.53
C GLU A 15 -35.80 1.87 -17.42
N PHE A 16 -36.11 1.59 -16.15
CA PHE A 16 -35.46 2.18 -14.98
C PHE A 16 -35.46 1.22 -13.78
N LEU A 17 -34.57 1.45 -12.83
CA LEU A 17 -34.62 0.78 -11.51
C LEU A 17 -35.42 1.65 -10.56
N ASP A 18 -36.52 1.14 -10.01
CA ASP A 18 -37.14 1.79 -8.85
C ASP A 18 -36.34 1.53 -7.56
N THR A 19 -36.79 2.06 -6.42
CA THR A 19 -36.09 1.90 -5.14
C THR A 19 -35.91 0.44 -4.72
N LYS A 20 -36.84 -0.44 -5.10
CA LYS A 20 -36.81 -1.87 -4.75
C LYS A 20 -35.94 -2.65 -5.71
N ASP A 21 -36.06 -2.39 -7.01
CA ASP A 21 -35.17 -2.97 -8.02
C ASP A 21 -33.70 -2.62 -7.69
N LEU A 22 -33.44 -1.36 -7.33
CA LEU A 22 -32.10 -0.91 -6.93
C LEU A 22 -31.64 -1.57 -5.63
N MET A 23 -32.51 -1.70 -4.62
CA MET A 23 -32.18 -2.38 -3.37
C MET A 23 -31.74 -3.83 -3.63
N ILE A 24 -32.47 -4.55 -4.48
CA ILE A 24 -32.15 -5.93 -4.88
C ILE A 24 -30.78 -5.97 -5.59
N PHE A 25 -30.52 -5.04 -6.51
CA PHE A 25 -29.22 -4.94 -7.17
C PHE A 25 -28.07 -4.72 -6.17
N LEU A 26 -28.25 -3.81 -5.19
CA LEU A 26 -27.23 -3.51 -4.20
C LEU A 26 -26.92 -4.72 -3.30
N GLU A 27 -27.93 -5.49 -2.92
CA GLU A 27 -27.75 -6.71 -2.12
C GLU A 27 -27.15 -7.86 -2.94
N ALA A 28 -27.70 -8.12 -4.12
CA ALA A 28 -27.36 -9.30 -4.92
C ALA A 28 -26.03 -9.14 -5.68
N GLU A 29 -25.76 -7.96 -6.25
CA GLU A 29 -24.61 -7.73 -7.11
C GLU A 29 -23.54 -6.87 -6.46
N GLN A 30 -23.89 -5.86 -5.65
CA GLN A 30 -22.88 -5.04 -4.96
C GLN A 30 -22.40 -5.65 -3.63
N GLY A 31 -23.01 -6.77 -3.19
CA GLY A 31 -22.67 -7.47 -1.96
C GLY A 31 -22.89 -6.64 -0.69
N MET A 32 -23.75 -5.61 -0.77
CA MET A 32 -24.06 -4.75 0.37
C MET A 32 -25.01 -5.49 1.32
N ALA A 33 -24.65 -5.58 2.61
CA ALA A 33 -25.49 -6.21 3.61
C ALA A 33 -26.49 -5.22 4.21
N LYS A 34 -27.74 -5.68 4.42
CA LYS A 34 -28.82 -4.92 5.11
C LYS A 34 -29.14 -3.59 4.41
N VAL A 35 -29.32 -3.61 3.09
CA VAL A 35 -29.65 -2.41 2.34
C VAL A 35 -31.09 -2.00 2.66
N SER A 36 -31.30 -0.75 3.07
CA SER A 36 -32.65 -0.18 3.25
C SER A 36 -33.11 0.53 1.98
N GLU A 37 -34.43 0.68 1.80
CA GLU A 37 -34.97 1.50 0.71
C GLU A 37 -34.46 2.96 0.77
N ASP A 38 -34.13 3.48 1.95
CA ASP A 38 -33.55 4.82 2.12
C ASP A 38 -32.21 4.96 1.39
N ILE A 39 -31.36 3.93 1.39
CA ILE A 39 -30.08 3.93 0.65
C ILE A 39 -30.34 4.03 -0.86
N SER A 40 -31.33 3.28 -1.36
CA SER A 40 -31.75 3.37 -2.76
C SER A 40 -32.22 4.78 -3.12
N VAL A 41 -33.02 5.40 -2.24
CA VAL A 41 -33.49 6.79 -2.42
C VAL A 41 -32.30 7.75 -2.47
N GLU A 42 -31.34 7.64 -1.55
CA GLU A 42 -30.15 8.49 -1.53
C GLU A 42 -29.33 8.38 -2.82
N ILE A 43 -29.10 7.15 -3.30
CA ILE A 43 -28.39 6.90 -4.57
C ILE A 43 -29.16 7.54 -5.74
N ILE A 44 -30.48 7.36 -5.80
CA ILE A 44 -31.31 7.97 -6.85
C ILE A 44 -31.23 9.49 -6.80
N GLN A 45 -31.39 10.11 -5.63
CA GLN A 45 -31.28 11.57 -5.49
C GLN A 45 -29.90 12.09 -5.90
N LYS A 46 -28.84 11.32 -5.65
CA LYS A 46 -27.46 11.70 -5.91
C LYS A 46 -27.06 11.57 -7.38
N TYR A 47 -27.51 10.52 -8.07
CA TYR A 47 -26.97 10.13 -9.38
C TYR A 47 -27.96 10.22 -10.54
N GLU A 48 -29.27 10.20 -10.29
CA GLU A 48 -30.26 10.35 -11.35
C GLU A 48 -30.21 11.77 -11.93
N PRO A 49 -29.97 11.95 -13.25
CA PRO A 49 -29.88 13.27 -13.84
C PRO A 49 -31.25 13.95 -14.00
N SER A 50 -32.33 13.18 -14.19
CA SER A 50 -33.66 13.74 -14.44
C SER A 50 -34.38 14.09 -13.13
N LYS A 51 -34.90 15.33 -13.02
CA LYS A 51 -35.72 15.74 -11.87
C LYS A 51 -36.98 14.88 -11.71
N GLU A 52 -37.53 14.42 -12.83
CA GLU A 52 -38.69 13.53 -12.80
C GLU A 52 -38.33 12.16 -12.20
N GLY A 53 -37.21 11.57 -12.62
CA GLY A 53 -36.70 10.32 -12.04
C GLY A 53 -36.40 10.47 -10.55
N GLN A 54 -35.75 11.56 -10.14
CA GLN A 54 -35.51 11.88 -8.73
C GLN A 54 -36.82 11.95 -7.93
N LEU A 55 -37.84 12.66 -8.42
CA LEU A 55 -39.12 12.80 -7.72
C LEU A 55 -39.91 11.49 -7.64
N LYS A 56 -39.80 10.64 -8.67
CA LYS A 56 -40.52 9.36 -8.73
C LYS A 56 -39.75 8.18 -8.12
N GLY A 57 -38.49 8.39 -7.73
CA GLY A 57 -37.64 7.32 -7.21
C GLY A 57 -37.21 6.34 -8.30
N TRP A 58 -36.88 6.84 -9.50
CA TRP A 58 -36.46 6.04 -10.66
C TRP A 58 -35.02 6.37 -11.03
N LEU A 59 -34.17 5.34 -11.10
CA LEU A 59 -32.83 5.41 -11.64
C LEU A 59 -32.85 4.98 -13.11
N SER A 60 -32.70 5.96 -14.00
CA SER A 60 -32.54 5.74 -15.44
C SER A 60 -31.22 5.04 -15.77
N LEU A 61 -31.04 4.63 -17.03
CA LEU A 61 -29.76 4.10 -17.50
C LEU A 61 -28.59 5.07 -17.26
N ASP A 62 -28.79 6.36 -17.53
CA ASP A 62 -27.77 7.38 -17.32
C ASP A 62 -27.46 7.56 -15.83
N GLY A 63 -28.50 7.55 -14.98
CA GLY A 63 -28.33 7.57 -13.52
C GLY A 63 -27.58 6.35 -13.00
N PHE A 64 -27.86 5.17 -13.57
CA PHE A 64 -27.18 3.94 -13.21
C PHE A 64 -25.72 3.91 -13.66
N ILE A 65 -25.42 4.42 -14.86
CA ILE A 65 -24.04 4.63 -15.32
C ILE A 65 -23.33 5.63 -14.39
N ASN A 66 -23.96 6.74 -14.04
CA ASN A 66 -23.38 7.73 -13.13
C ASN A 66 -23.05 7.12 -11.76
N TYR A 67 -23.94 6.28 -11.22
CA TYR A 67 -23.71 5.56 -9.97
C TYR A 67 -22.54 4.58 -10.10
N LEU A 68 -22.53 3.72 -11.13
CA LEU A 68 -21.44 2.76 -11.33
C LEU A 68 -20.10 3.46 -11.52
N MET A 69 -20.03 4.56 -12.28
CA MET A 69 -18.80 5.31 -12.49
C MET A 69 -18.39 6.21 -11.30
N SER A 70 -19.19 6.24 -10.24
CA SER A 70 -18.96 7.14 -9.09
C SER A 70 -17.91 6.62 -8.11
N PRO A 71 -17.39 7.50 -7.23
CA PRO A 71 -16.55 7.09 -6.10
C PRO A 71 -17.20 6.09 -5.14
N ASP A 72 -18.53 5.97 -5.11
CA ASP A 72 -19.24 5.00 -4.26
C ASP A 72 -19.07 3.56 -4.78
N CYS A 73 -18.76 3.42 -6.06
CA CYS A 73 -18.46 2.14 -6.73
C CYS A 73 -16.96 1.92 -6.94
N HIS A 74 -16.08 2.67 -6.26
CA HIS A 74 -14.66 2.34 -6.24
C HIS A 74 -14.41 0.99 -5.56
N ILE A 75 -13.42 0.25 -6.06
CA ILE A 75 -13.03 -1.06 -5.49
C ILE A 75 -12.53 -0.97 -4.04
N PHE A 76 -11.99 0.18 -3.63
CA PHE A 76 -11.40 0.36 -2.30
C PHE A 76 -12.48 0.63 -1.26
N ASP A 77 -12.52 -0.24 -0.24
CA ASP A 77 -13.43 -0.17 0.88
C ASP A 77 -13.40 1.22 1.57
N PRO A 78 -14.52 1.95 1.60
CA PRO A 78 -14.63 3.21 2.31
C PRO A 78 -14.30 3.12 3.81
N GLU A 79 -14.57 2.00 4.48
CA GLU A 79 -14.26 1.85 5.92
C GLU A 79 -12.75 1.93 6.17
N GLN A 80 -11.95 1.40 5.25
CA GLN A 80 -10.48 1.42 5.27
C GLN A 80 -9.88 2.81 5.04
N LYS A 81 -10.68 3.82 4.65
CA LYS A 81 -10.24 5.23 4.54
C LYS A 81 -10.15 5.92 5.90
N THR A 82 -10.63 5.28 6.96
CA THR A 82 -10.49 5.75 8.35
C THR A 82 -9.74 4.71 9.18
N VAL A 83 -9.30 5.10 10.38
CA VAL A 83 -8.67 4.17 11.33
C VAL A 83 -9.76 3.22 11.83
N CYS A 84 -9.69 1.96 11.40
CA CYS A 84 -10.70 0.93 11.64
C CYS A 84 -10.14 -0.30 12.38
N GLN A 85 -8.82 -0.42 12.50
CA GLN A 85 -8.16 -1.54 13.19
C GLN A 85 -7.95 -1.24 14.69
N ASP A 86 -7.69 -2.27 15.50
CA ASP A 86 -7.33 -2.09 16.90
C ASP A 86 -5.94 -1.45 17.01
N MET A 87 -5.88 -0.22 17.54
CA MET A 87 -4.67 0.58 17.71
C MET A 87 -4.08 0.52 19.13
N ASN A 88 -4.53 -0.43 19.97
CA ASN A 88 -4.10 -0.57 21.36
C ASN A 88 -3.14 -1.76 21.60
N GLN A 89 -2.69 -2.44 20.54
CA GLN A 89 -1.75 -3.56 20.64
C GLN A 89 -0.30 -3.04 20.83
N PRO A 90 0.64 -3.91 21.25
CA PRO A 90 2.05 -3.58 21.25
C PRO A 90 2.56 -3.16 19.86
N LEU A 91 3.55 -2.27 19.79
CA LEU A 91 4.10 -1.76 18.52
C LEU A 91 4.63 -2.89 17.60
N SER A 92 5.11 -4.00 18.20
CA SER A 92 5.54 -5.19 17.46
C SER A 92 4.42 -5.86 16.66
N HIS A 93 3.15 -5.57 16.95
CA HIS A 93 1.98 -6.17 16.30
C HIS A 93 1.54 -5.45 15.03
N TYR A 94 2.21 -4.36 14.65
CA TYR A 94 1.87 -3.59 13.45
C TYR A 94 3.00 -3.64 12.43
N TYR A 95 2.66 -3.72 11.14
CA TYR A 95 3.52 -3.23 10.08
C TYR A 95 3.58 -1.70 10.16
N ILE A 96 4.77 -1.14 9.94
CA ILE A 96 5.06 0.28 10.10
C ILE A 96 5.62 0.80 8.79
N ASN A 97 4.97 1.83 8.24
CA ASN A 97 5.38 2.40 6.97
C ASN A 97 6.74 3.09 7.12
N SER A 98 7.76 2.62 6.40
CA SER A 98 9.16 2.91 6.74
C SER A 98 9.99 3.29 5.52
N SER A 99 10.78 4.36 5.62
CA SER A 99 11.70 4.81 4.57
C SER A 99 13.16 4.55 4.94
N HIS A 100 13.97 4.24 3.94
CA HIS A 100 15.42 4.08 4.01
C HIS A 100 16.09 5.30 3.39
N ASN A 101 17.19 5.78 3.99
CA ASN A 101 17.95 6.97 3.57
C ASN A 101 17.06 8.10 3.08
N THR A 102 16.15 8.54 3.97
CA THR A 102 14.96 9.36 3.62
C THR A 102 15.32 10.72 3.02
N TYR A 103 16.55 11.16 3.23
CA TYR A 103 17.12 12.38 2.69
C TYR A 103 17.49 12.28 1.21
N LEU A 104 17.66 11.09 0.63
CA LEU A 104 18.05 10.92 -0.78
C LEU A 104 16.86 11.08 -1.73
N ILE A 105 17.10 11.78 -2.85
CA ILE A 105 16.11 11.98 -3.91
C ILE A 105 16.37 11.11 -5.14
N GLU A 106 17.57 10.55 -5.27
CA GLU A 106 17.97 9.71 -6.41
C GLU A 106 18.81 8.50 -5.94
N ASP A 107 19.98 8.27 -6.55
CA ASP A 107 20.88 7.16 -6.28
C ASP A 107 21.67 7.31 -4.96
N GLN A 108 22.23 6.20 -4.47
CA GLN A 108 22.93 6.14 -3.18
C GLN A 108 24.35 6.73 -3.20
N PHE A 109 24.91 7.03 -4.38
CA PHE A 109 26.32 7.35 -4.53
C PHE A 109 26.59 8.82 -4.88
N ARG A 110 25.84 9.39 -5.82
CA ARG A 110 25.95 10.78 -6.30
C ARG A 110 24.65 11.55 -6.21
N GLY A 111 23.54 10.88 -5.91
CA GLY A 111 22.23 11.49 -5.80
C GLY A 111 22.20 12.64 -4.78
N PRO A 112 21.41 13.69 -5.02
CA PRO A 112 21.28 14.78 -4.08
C PRO A 112 20.53 14.33 -2.82
N SER A 113 21.02 14.79 -1.67
CA SER A 113 20.25 14.84 -0.43
C SER A 113 19.43 16.12 -0.39
N ASP A 114 18.14 16.02 -0.08
CA ASP A 114 17.23 17.15 0.02
C ASP A 114 16.13 16.91 1.07
N ILE A 115 15.68 17.99 1.70
CA ILE A 115 14.61 17.95 2.71
C ILE A 115 13.27 17.47 2.15
N THR A 116 13.05 17.58 0.84
CA THR A 116 11.83 17.14 0.15
C THR A 116 11.62 15.64 0.23
N GLY A 117 12.66 14.84 0.45
CA GLY A 117 12.55 13.40 0.70
C GLY A 117 11.73 13.11 1.96
N TYR A 118 12.00 13.83 3.05
CA TYR A 118 11.21 13.76 4.28
C TYR A 118 9.79 14.27 4.08
N ILE A 119 9.60 15.38 3.35
CA ILE A 119 8.26 15.92 3.09
C ILE A 119 7.43 14.87 2.32
N ARG A 120 8.01 14.26 1.29
CA ARG A 120 7.37 13.21 0.48
C ARG A 120 6.99 12.01 1.34
N ALA A 121 7.95 11.45 2.08
CA ALA A 121 7.72 10.28 2.93
C ALA A 121 6.62 10.55 3.97
N LEU A 122 6.68 11.68 4.69
CA LEU A 122 5.69 12.01 5.72
C LEU A 122 4.29 12.29 5.15
N LYS A 123 4.18 12.94 3.98
CA LYS A 123 2.89 13.12 3.29
C LYS A 123 2.31 11.80 2.78
N MET A 124 3.15 10.82 2.47
CA MET A 124 2.76 9.46 2.09
C MET A 124 2.48 8.57 3.31
N GLY A 125 2.37 9.13 4.52
CA GLY A 125 2.04 8.37 5.73
C GLY A 125 3.20 7.57 6.33
N CYS A 126 4.46 7.80 5.91
CA CYS A 126 5.62 7.13 6.50
C CYS A 126 5.74 7.45 8.00
N ARG A 127 5.96 6.42 8.85
CA ARG A 127 6.06 6.46 10.31
C ARG A 127 7.42 6.04 10.86
N SER A 128 8.37 5.71 9.99
CA SER A 128 9.78 5.50 10.37
C SER A 128 10.70 6.13 9.32
N VAL A 129 11.41 7.20 9.69
CA VAL A 129 12.31 7.93 8.80
C VAL A 129 13.76 7.83 9.29
N GLU A 130 14.70 7.75 8.35
CA GLU A 130 16.14 7.56 8.62
C GLU A 130 16.93 8.85 8.46
N LEU A 131 17.86 9.08 9.39
CA LEU A 131 18.74 10.23 9.47
C LEU A 131 20.18 9.75 9.71
N ASP A 132 21.01 9.81 8.67
CA ASP A 132 22.44 9.49 8.75
C ASP A 132 23.21 10.75 9.13
N VAL A 133 23.51 10.90 10.41
CA VAL A 133 24.02 12.16 10.97
C VAL A 133 25.52 12.10 11.17
N TRP A 134 26.20 13.06 10.56
CA TRP A 134 27.66 13.19 10.54
C TRP A 134 28.09 14.57 11.03
N ASP A 135 29.35 14.66 11.47
CA ASP A 135 29.94 15.93 11.84
C ASP A 135 30.00 16.89 10.64
N GLY A 136 29.44 18.09 10.80
CA GLY A 136 29.48 19.15 9.79
C GLY A 136 30.35 20.35 10.19
N PRO A 137 30.51 21.33 9.28
CA PRO A 137 31.23 22.58 9.55
C PRO A 137 30.53 23.42 10.63
N ASP A 138 31.25 24.38 11.20
CA ASP A 138 30.71 25.36 12.16
C ASP A 138 29.98 24.75 13.37
N ASN A 139 30.34 23.50 13.73
CA ASN A 139 29.72 22.73 14.81
C ASN A 139 28.23 22.45 14.60
N GLU A 140 27.78 22.42 13.34
CA GLU A 140 26.42 22.09 12.94
C GLU A 140 26.39 20.69 12.28
N PRO A 141 25.65 19.72 12.84
CA PRO A 141 25.54 18.38 12.26
C PRO A 141 24.88 18.40 10.88
N VAL A 142 25.32 17.50 10.01
CA VAL A 142 24.80 17.34 8.65
C VAL A 142 24.29 15.93 8.43
N ILE A 143 23.43 15.77 7.42
CA ILE A 143 22.88 14.48 6.99
C ILE A 143 23.27 14.21 5.55
N TYR A 144 23.83 13.03 5.31
CA TYR A 144 24.18 12.49 3.99
C TYR A 144 24.62 11.02 4.10
N THR A 145 24.78 10.34 2.97
CA THR A 145 25.31 8.97 2.95
C THR A 145 26.83 8.99 3.11
N GLY A 146 27.34 8.42 4.19
CA GLY A 146 28.78 8.41 4.50
C GLY A 146 29.62 7.79 3.40
N HIS A 147 30.82 8.33 3.17
CA HIS A 147 31.80 7.82 2.20
C HIS A 147 31.34 7.80 0.73
N THR A 148 30.31 8.57 0.37
CA THR A 148 29.85 8.77 -1.01
C THR A 148 30.00 10.23 -1.46
N MET A 149 29.48 10.56 -2.65
CA MET A 149 29.49 11.92 -3.23
C MET A 149 28.13 12.62 -3.09
N THR A 150 27.19 12.09 -2.30
CA THR A 150 25.86 12.69 -2.11
C THR A 150 25.97 14.08 -1.45
N SER A 151 25.09 15.01 -1.81
CA SER A 151 25.09 16.34 -1.17
C SER A 151 24.72 16.27 0.32
N HIS A 152 25.04 17.31 1.07
CA HIS A 152 24.77 17.37 2.51
C HIS A 152 23.61 18.32 2.80
N ILE A 153 22.77 17.95 3.76
CA ILE A 153 21.73 18.84 4.30
C ILE A 153 21.92 19.05 5.79
N VAL A 154 21.52 20.21 6.30
CA VAL A 154 21.71 20.58 7.71
C VAL A 154 20.70 19.82 8.59
N PHE A 155 21.19 19.17 9.65
CA PHE A 155 20.37 18.38 10.57
C PHE A 155 19.21 19.20 11.16
N ARG A 156 19.50 20.43 11.62
CA ARG A 156 18.48 21.34 12.15
C ARG A 156 17.32 21.56 11.19
N SER A 157 17.61 21.82 9.92
CA SER A 157 16.59 22.06 8.88
C SER A 157 15.72 20.82 8.66
N VAL A 158 16.31 19.63 8.73
CA VAL A 158 15.56 18.36 8.64
C VAL A 158 14.62 18.19 9.83
N ILE A 159 15.08 18.47 11.06
CA ILE A 159 14.21 18.40 12.25
C ILE A 159 13.08 19.44 12.19
N ASP A 160 13.32 20.65 11.66
CA ASP A 160 12.27 21.65 11.44
C ASP A 160 11.20 21.15 10.45
N ILE A 161 11.62 20.49 9.37
CA ILE A 161 10.70 19.86 8.40
C ILE A 161 9.93 18.70 9.02
N ILE A 162 10.60 17.81 9.76
CA ILE A 162 9.94 16.73 10.48
C ILE A 162 8.91 17.29 11.45
N ASN A 163 9.24 18.32 12.24
CA ASN A 163 8.31 18.94 13.19
C ASN A 163 7.03 19.47 12.52
N LYS A 164 7.17 20.00 11.30
CA LYS A 164 6.07 20.55 10.50
C LYS A 164 5.18 19.47 9.90
N TYR A 165 5.76 18.36 9.44
CA TYR A 165 5.03 17.34 8.65
C TYR A 165 4.76 16.03 9.38
N ALA A 166 5.36 15.79 10.55
CA ALA A 166 5.28 14.53 11.27
C ALA A 166 3.84 14.03 11.42
N PHE A 167 2.88 14.93 11.68
CA PHE A 167 1.50 14.56 11.95
C PHE A 167 0.48 15.06 10.92
N VAL A 168 0.93 15.40 9.71
CA VAL A 168 0.03 15.90 8.65
C VAL A 168 -0.82 14.78 8.05
N ALA A 169 -0.22 13.61 7.81
CA ALA A 169 -0.91 12.47 7.22
C ALA A 169 -1.46 11.47 8.25
N SER A 170 -0.98 11.53 9.50
CA SER A 170 -1.29 10.55 10.54
C SER A 170 -1.02 11.13 11.92
N GLU A 171 -1.89 10.86 12.89
CA GLU A 171 -1.72 11.26 14.29
C GLU A 171 -0.83 10.28 15.08
N PHE A 172 -0.49 9.12 14.49
CA PHE A 172 0.27 8.07 15.16
C PHE A 172 1.76 8.39 15.25
N PRO A 173 2.48 7.74 16.20
CA PRO A 173 3.88 8.03 16.48
C PRO A 173 4.78 7.99 15.24
N LEU A 174 5.81 8.84 15.23
CA LEU A 174 6.87 8.83 14.22
C LEU A 174 8.16 8.33 14.87
N ILE A 175 8.81 7.35 14.26
CA ILE A 175 10.11 6.81 14.67
C ILE A 175 11.20 7.55 13.88
N LEU A 176 12.16 8.14 14.60
CA LEU A 176 13.37 8.73 14.02
C LEU A 176 14.52 7.72 14.17
N CYS A 177 14.92 7.11 13.06
CA CYS A 177 16.06 6.20 13.00
C CYS A 177 17.35 7.03 12.85
N LEU A 178 18.03 7.30 13.96
CA LEU A 178 19.28 8.05 13.99
C LEU A 178 20.47 7.11 13.77
N GLU A 179 21.13 7.19 12.61
CA GLU A 179 22.43 6.60 12.40
C GLU A 179 23.50 7.64 12.74
N ASN A 180 24.08 7.51 13.94
CA ASN A 180 24.89 8.58 14.54
C ASN A 180 26.39 8.32 14.37
N HIS A 181 27.02 9.13 13.53
CA HIS A 181 28.46 9.17 13.28
C HIS A 181 29.13 10.44 13.82
N CYS A 182 28.39 11.25 14.58
CA CYS A 182 28.89 12.51 15.12
C CYS A 182 29.85 12.32 16.29
N SER A 183 30.78 13.26 16.46
CA SER A 183 31.55 13.42 17.68
C SER A 183 30.66 13.77 18.88
N LEU A 184 31.12 13.49 20.10
CA LEU A 184 30.40 13.84 21.33
C LEU A 184 30.02 15.34 21.41
N LYS A 185 30.80 16.21 20.75
CA LYS A 185 30.52 17.65 20.68
C LYS A 185 29.27 17.91 19.84
N GLN A 186 29.18 17.35 18.64
CA GLN A 186 28.04 17.54 17.75
C GLN A 186 26.82 16.71 18.16
N GLN A 187 27.00 15.57 18.84
CA GLN A 187 25.88 14.84 19.47
C GLN A 187 25.14 15.72 20.50
N LYS A 188 25.85 16.56 21.27
CA LYS A 188 25.22 17.53 22.17
C LYS A 188 24.40 18.57 21.40
N VAL A 189 24.88 18.99 20.23
CA VAL A 189 24.16 19.92 19.34
C VAL A 189 22.91 19.25 18.76
N MET A 190 23.02 18.01 18.27
CA MET A 190 21.85 17.22 17.83
C MET A 190 20.78 17.14 18.92
N PHE A 191 21.18 16.82 20.16
CA PHE A 191 20.25 16.77 21.28
C PHE A 191 19.60 18.12 21.57
N GLN A 192 20.36 19.21 21.52
CA GLN A 192 19.82 20.57 21.68
C GLN A 192 18.80 20.91 20.60
N HIS A 193 19.08 20.59 19.34
CA HIS A 193 18.15 20.81 18.23
C HIS A 193 16.88 19.99 18.39
N LEU A 194 16.98 18.68 18.67
CA LEU A 194 15.83 17.82 18.94
C LEU A 194 14.97 18.38 20.07
N LYS A 195 15.57 18.69 21.22
CA LYS A 195 14.85 19.23 22.39
C LYS A 195 14.22 20.59 22.10
N LYS A 196 14.89 21.47 21.37
CA LYS A 196 14.42 22.83 21.09
C LYS A 196 13.29 22.83 20.06
N ILE A 197 13.37 21.99 19.03
CA ILE A 197 12.45 22.02 17.89
C ILE A 197 11.24 21.11 18.14
N LEU A 198 11.46 19.89 18.60
CA LEU A 198 10.39 18.91 18.82
C LEU A 198 9.76 19.05 20.21
N GLY A 199 10.50 19.56 21.20
CA GLY A 199 9.96 19.89 22.51
C GLY A 199 9.26 18.71 23.20
N ASP A 200 7.99 18.94 23.54
CA ASP A 200 7.08 18.01 24.20
C ASP A 200 6.63 16.83 23.31
N LYS A 201 6.82 16.92 21.98
CA LYS A 201 6.54 15.82 21.05
C LYS A 201 7.49 14.63 21.22
N ILE A 202 8.62 14.81 21.91
CA ILE A 202 9.57 13.73 22.20
C ILE A 202 9.08 12.91 23.40
N HIS A 203 8.79 11.64 23.19
CA HIS A 203 8.43 10.72 24.26
C HIS A 203 9.61 10.51 25.24
N LYS A 204 9.46 11.00 26.48
CA LYS A 204 10.40 10.84 27.62
C LYS A 204 11.86 11.25 27.33
N LEU A 205 12.10 12.56 27.36
CA LEU A 205 13.40 13.22 27.17
C LEU A 205 14.58 12.73 28.03
N ALA A 206 14.34 12.10 29.18
CA ALA A 206 15.41 11.74 30.12
C ALA A 206 16.38 10.67 29.57
N ASN A 207 15.92 9.84 28.61
CA ASN A 207 16.73 8.88 27.87
C ASN A 207 16.17 8.84 26.43
N LEU A 208 16.80 9.51 25.46
CA LEU A 208 16.36 9.59 24.05
C LEU A 208 16.09 8.22 23.39
N VAL A 209 16.58 7.14 24.00
CA VAL A 209 16.41 5.76 23.54
C VAL A 209 15.59 4.99 24.58
N THR A 210 14.26 5.08 24.50
CA THR A 210 13.37 4.39 25.45
C THR A 210 12.57 3.24 24.83
N LEU A 211 12.14 3.35 23.57
CA LEU A 211 11.26 2.36 22.92
C LEU A 211 11.93 1.54 21.81
N CYS A 212 12.98 2.06 21.17
CA CYS A 212 13.67 1.42 20.04
C CYS A 212 15.20 1.45 20.23
N LYS A 213 15.71 0.79 21.27
CA LYS A 213 17.15 0.67 21.47
C LYS A 213 17.75 -0.31 20.47
N SER A 214 18.53 0.21 19.52
CA SER A 214 19.25 -0.64 18.56
C SER A 214 20.24 -1.56 19.28
N VAL A 215 20.14 -2.85 19.00
CA VAL A 215 21.08 -3.88 19.48
C VAL A 215 21.48 -4.79 18.33
N ARG A 216 22.66 -5.41 18.46
CA ARG A 216 23.15 -6.37 17.47
C ARG A 216 22.43 -7.70 17.64
N PHE A 217 21.84 -8.19 16.57
CA PHE A 217 21.33 -9.56 16.51
C PHE A 217 22.48 -10.56 16.58
N LYS A 218 22.32 -11.60 17.40
CA LYS A 218 23.26 -12.74 17.50
C LYS A 218 22.65 -13.97 16.84
N ASP A 219 21.53 -14.41 17.39
CA ASP A 219 20.73 -15.55 16.95
C ASP A 219 19.36 -15.48 17.66
N PHE A 220 18.38 -16.25 17.18
CA PHE A 220 17.02 -16.23 17.72
C PHE A 220 16.96 -16.68 19.18
N GLN A 221 17.67 -17.76 19.53
CA GLN A 221 17.68 -18.34 20.88
C GLN A 221 18.17 -17.31 21.92
N THR A 222 19.31 -16.68 21.67
CA THR A 222 19.90 -15.65 22.50
C THR A 222 18.98 -14.44 22.63
N ALA A 223 18.31 -14.06 21.54
CA ALA A 223 17.38 -12.94 21.57
C ALA A 223 16.15 -13.23 22.45
N PHE A 224 15.53 -14.41 22.33
CA PHE A 224 14.40 -14.79 23.18
C PHE A 224 14.74 -14.79 24.67
N GLN A 225 15.96 -15.18 25.02
CA GLN A 225 16.44 -15.22 26.40
C GLN A 225 16.78 -13.83 26.95
N ASN A 226 17.45 -12.98 26.15
CA ASN A 226 18.14 -11.80 26.66
C ASN A 226 17.58 -10.46 26.16
N GLN A 227 17.01 -10.42 24.96
CA GLN A 227 16.55 -9.17 24.34
C GLN A 227 15.32 -8.63 25.10
N LYS A 228 15.31 -7.33 25.34
CA LYS A 228 14.17 -6.63 25.95
C LYS A 228 13.17 -6.20 24.87
N HIS A 229 11.90 -6.05 25.24
CA HIS A 229 10.84 -5.72 24.26
C HIS A 229 11.00 -4.33 23.63
N TRP A 230 11.75 -3.43 24.27
CA TRP A 230 12.12 -2.11 23.74
C TRP A 230 13.44 -2.10 22.96
N GLU A 231 14.09 -3.26 22.80
CA GLU A 231 15.28 -3.41 21.96
C GLU A 231 14.88 -3.87 20.56
N LEU A 232 15.52 -3.30 19.55
CA LEU A 232 15.26 -3.52 18.13
C LEU A 232 16.54 -4.00 17.44
N CYS A 233 16.40 -4.95 16.50
CA CYS A 233 17.48 -5.40 15.64
C CYS A 233 17.25 -4.90 14.20
N SER A 234 18.32 -4.40 13.57
CA SER A 234 18.35 -4.05 12.15
C SER A 234 19.06 -5.15 11.35
N PHE A 235 18.47 -5.57 10.24
CA PHE A 235 18.94 -6.62 9.36
C PHE A 235 19.07 -6.05 7.95
N ASN A 236 20.24 -6.22 7.32
CA ASN A 236 20.32 -5.96 5.88
C ASN A 236 19.46 -7.01 5.14
N GLU A 237 18.98 -6.66 3.95
CA GLU A 237 18.08 -7.54 3.19
C GLU A 237 18.68 -8.94 2.94
N VAL A 238 19.99 -9.04 2.68
CA VAL A 238 20.65 -10.33 2.36
C VAL A 238 20.59 -11.29 3.55
N PHE A 239 20.86 -10.79 4.74
CA PHE A 239 20.79 -11.57 5.97
C PHE A 239 19.34 -11.83 6.39
N ALA A 240 18.46 -10.84 6.26
CA ALA A 240 17.03 -11.02 6.53
C ALA A 240 16.41 -12.09 5.62
N SER A 241 16.75 -12.12 4.33
CA SER A 241 16.29 -13.13 3.38
C SER A 241 16.82 -14.52 3.72
N ARG A 242 18.05 -14.62 4.25
CA ARG A 242 18.57 -15.88 4.80
C ARG A 242 17.73 -16.36 5.99
N CYS A 243 17.43 -15.48 6.95
CA CYS A 243 16.54 -15.81 8.07
C CYS A 243 15.15 -16.24 7.59
N ALA A 244 14.58 -15.54 6.60
CA ALA A 244 13.27 -15.85 6.04
C ALA A 244 13.23 -17.19 5.27
N THR A 245 14.38 -17.64 4.73
CA THR A 245 14.50 -18.90 3.99
C THR A 245 14.82 -20.06 4.91
N ASP A 246 15.87 -19.91 5.73
CA ASP A 246 16.43 -20.99 6.54
C ASP A 246 15.63 -21.20 7.85
N HIS A 247 15.05 -20.13 8.39
CA HIS A 247 14.40 -20.11 9.71
C HIS A 247 13.05 -19.35 9.74
N PRO A 248 12.11 -19.58 8.80
CA PRO A 248 10.90 -18.76 8.64
C PRO A 248 10.02 -18.72 9.91
N GLY A 249 9.81 -19.86 10.57
CA GLY A 249 8.98 -19.95 11.77
C GLY A 249 9.59 -19.25 12.98
N GLU A 250 10.92 -19.35 13.17
CA GLU A 250 11.61 -18.63 14.24
C GLU A 250 11.57 -17.12 14.02
N PHE A 251 11.69 -16.68 12.77
CA PHE A 251 11.66 -15.25 12.46
C PHE A 251 10.25 -14.65 12.69
N VAL A 252 9.19 -15.36 12.29
CA VAL A 252 7.81 -15.01 12.64
C VAL A 252 7.65 -14.90 14.16
N ASN A 253 8.12 -15.92 14.90
CA ASN A 253 7.97 -15.95 16.35
C ASN A 253 8.77 -14.83 17.05
N TYR A 254 9.96 -14.51 16.53
CA TYR A 254 10.78 -13.39 16.99
C TYR A 254 10.00 -12.08 16.87
N ASN A 255 9.38 -11.86 15.71
CA ASN A 255 8.64 -10.65 15.40
C ASN A 255 7.30 -10.53 16.15
N LYS A 256 6.80 -11.58 16.83
CA LYS A 256 5.67 -11.42 17.78
C LYS A 256 6.05 -10.48 18.93
N LYS A 257 7.28 -10.60 19.42
CA LYS A 257 7.73 -9.95 20.66
C LYS A 257 8.63 -8.74 20.43
N PHE A 258 9.45 -8.77 19.37
CA PHE A 258 10.47 -7.76 19.11
C PHE A 258 10.23 -7.06 17.79
N LEU A 259 10.69 -5.81 17.69
CA LEU A 259 10.72 -5.09 16.42
C LEU A 259 11.95 -5.50 15.60
N ALA A 260 11.74 -5.81 14.34
CA ALA A 260 12.77 -5.98 13.33
C ALA A 260 12.70 -4.85 12.31
N ARG A 261 13.85 -4.22 12.06
CA ARG A 261 14.07 -3.34 10.91
C ARG A 261 14.79 -4.11 9.81
N VAL A 262 14.24 -4.12 8.60
CA VAL A 262 14.92 -4.61 7.40
C VAL A 262 15.20 -3.42 6.50
N TYR A 263 16.40 -3.36 5.91
CA TYR A 263 16.79 -2.28 5.01
C TYR A 263 17.54 -2.79 3.77
N PRO A 264 17.48 -2.06 2.64
CA PRO A 264 18.09 -2.47 1.38
C PRO A 264 19.62 -2.63 1.47
N SER A 265 20.18 -3.52 0.67
CA SER A 265 21.63 -3.72 0.57
C SER A 265 22.30 -2.47 -0.01
N PRO A 266 23.49 -2.08 0.47
CA PRO A 266 24.31 -1.05 -0.17
C PRO A 266 24.66 -1.34 -1.64
N MET A 267 24.51 -2.60 -2.09
CA MET A 267 24.70 -2.98 -3.50
C MET A 267 23.61 -2.43 -4.43
N ARG A 268 22.48 -1.98 -3.89
CA ARG A 268 21.42 -1.28 -4.63
C ARG A 268 21.77 0.18 -4.82
N ILE A 269 22.86 0.42 -5.55
CA ILE A 269 23.43 1.75 -5.78
C ILE A 269 22.40 2.66 -6.47
N ASP A 270 21.57 2.09 -7.34
CA ASP A 270 20.47 2.73 -8.05
C ASP A 270 19.25 3.06 -7.17
N SER A 271 19.32 2.83 -5.85
CA SER A 271 18.20 2.96 -4.93
C SER A 271 17.01 2.05 -5.28
N SER A 272 17.22 0.94 -6.00
CA SER A 272 16.17 -0.07 -6.19
C SER A 272 15.62 -0.57 -4.85
N ASN A 273 14.40 -1.06 -4.88
CA ASN A 273 13.72 -1.54 -3.67
C ASN A 273 13.86 -3.06 -3.51
N MET A 274 13.70 -3.52 -2.28
CA MET A 274 13.54 -4.95 -1.95
C MET A 274 12.06 -5.32 -1.96
N ASN A 275 11.70 -6.60 -2.15
CA ASN A 275 10.29 -6.99 -2.08
C ASN A 275 9.81 -6.93 -0.63
N PRO A 276 8.88 -6.04 -0.26
CA PRO A 276 8.46 -5.93 1.13
C PRO A 276 7.74 -7.19 1.62
N GLN A 277 7.06 -7.91 0.72
CA GLN A 277 6.31 -9.11 1.04
C GLN A 277 7.21 -10.24 1.56
N ASP A 278 8.47 -10.32 1.10
CA ASP A 278 9.46 -11.31 1.57
C ASP A 278 9.74 -11.21 3.07
N PHE A 279 9.54 -10.02 3.65
CA PHE A 279 9.79 -9.74 5.06
C PHE A 279 8.49 -9.59 5.85
N TRP A 280 7.43 -9.04 5.26
CA TRP A 280 6.12 -8.97 5.91
C TRP A 280 5.55 -10.35 6.20
N LYS A 281 5.75 -11.34 5.33
CA LYS A 281 5.39 -12.75 5.62
C LYS A 281 6.13 -13.35 6.81
N CYS A 282 7.30 -12.81 7.16
CA CYS A 282 8.02 -13.16 8.38
C CYS A 282 7.67 -12.26 9.57
N GLY A 283 6.77 -11.29 9.40
CA GLY A 283 6.31 -10.39 10.44
C GLY A 283 7.20 -9.19 10.70
N CYS A 284 8.23 -8.95 9.88
CA CYS A 284 9.09 -7.78 10.03
C CYS A 284 8.25 -6.50 9.93
N GLN A 285 8.37 -5.63 10.93
CA GLN A 285 7.48 -4.47 11.08
C GLN A 285 8.00 -3.26 10.31
N ILE A 286 9.30 -3.01 10.39
CA ILE A 286 9.96 -1.83 9.83
C ILE A 286 10.72 -2.27 8.58
N VAL A 287 9.99 -2.47 7.49
CA VAL A 287 10.54 -2.85 6.18
C VAL A 287 10.81 -1.55 5.42
N ALA A 288 12.05 -1.07 5.48
CA ALA A 288 12.41 0.26 5.00
C ALA A 288 12.62 0.29 3.49
N MET A 289 11.93 1.21 2.81
CA MET A 289 11.92 1.34 1.34
C MET A 289 12.59 2.64 0.89
N ASN A 290 13.22 2.63 -0.29
CA ASN A 290 13.69 3.82 -1.00
C ASN A 290 12.48 4.51 -1.67
N TYR A 291 11.91 5.51 -1.02
CA TYR A 291 10.69 6.21 -1.45
C TYR A 291 10.87 7.05 -2.72
N GLN A 292 12.12 7.33 -3.09
CA GLN A 292 12.46 8.05 -4.30
C GLN A 292 12.40 7.19 -5.56
N THR A 293 12.33 5.86 -5.42
CA THR A 293 12.37 4.92 -6.53
C THR A 293 10.98 4.32 -6.78
N PRO A 294 10.21 4.84 -7.75
CA PRO A 294 8.92 4.28 -8.12
C PRO A 294 9.06 2.89 -8.77
N GLY A 295 7.94 2.17 -8.81
CA GLY A 295 7.85 0.84 -9.42
C GLY A 295 7.14 -0.16 -8.50
N LEU A 296 7.03 -1.41 -8.96
CA LEU A 296 6.27 -2.48 -8.32
C LEU A 296 6.43 -2.51 -6.80
N LEU A 297 7.67 -2.50 -6.31
CA LEU A 297 7.94 -2.72 -4.89
C LEU A 297 7.49 -1.54 -4.01
N LEU A 298 7.57 -0.31 -4.52
CA LEU A 298 7.02 0.86 -3.85
C LEU A 298 5.48 0.90 -4.00
N ASP A 299 4.94 0.44 -5.14
CA ASP A 299 3.49 0.31 -5.34
C ASP A 299 2.86 -0.63 -4.30
N LEU A 300 3.49 -1.80 -4.05
CA LEU A 300 3.09 -2.72 -2.98
C LEU A 300 3.15 -2.04 -1.62
N ASN A 301 4.23 -1.31 -1.32
CA ASN A 301 4.34 -0.57 -0.06
C ASN A 301 3.24 0.48 0.13
N ILE A 302 3.02 1.31 -0.88
CA ILE A 302 1.99 2.36 -0.83
C ILE A 302 0.61 1.73 -0.68
N ALA A 303 0.29 0.69 -1.46
CA ALA A 303 -1.01 0.02 -1.39
C ALA A 303 -1.27 -0.61 -0.02
N TRP A 304 -0.28 -1.30 0.54
CA TRP A 304 -0.38 -1.90 1.87
C TRP A 304 -0.71 -0.87 2.94
N PHE A 305 -0.08 0.31 2.89
CA PHE A 305 -0.28 1.35 3.91
C PHE A 305 -1.43 2.30 3.63
N ARG A 306 -2.15 2.19 2.49
CA ARG A 306 -3.40 2.95 2.26
C ARG A 306 -4.53 2.52 3.18
N GLN A 307 -4.52 1.27 3.64
CA GLN A 307 -5.53 0.74 4.56
C GLN A 307 -5.45 1.41 5.94
N ASN A 308 -6.45 1.16 6.78
CA ASN A 308 -6.50 1.69 8.14
C ASN A 308 -6.30 3.23 8.21
N GLY A 309 -6.94 3.96 7.29
CA GLY A 309 -6.93 5.42 7.22
C GLY A 309 -5.61 6.03 6.77
N ASN A 310 -4.78 5.28 6.04
CA ASN A 310 -3.43 5.71 5.64
C ASN A 310 -2.58 6.19 6.83
N CYS A 311 -2.83 5.63 8.01
CA CYS A 311 -2.22 6.10 9.24
C CYS A 311 -0.76 5.64 9.40
N GLY A 312 -0.28 4.78 8.50
CA GLY A 312 1.08 4.25 8.46
C GLY A 312 1.36 3.11 9.44
N TYR A 313 0.32 2.63 10.14
CA TYR A 313 0.34 1.46 11.00
C TYR A 313 -0.76 0.50 10.57
N VAL A 314 -0.40 -0.75 10.29
CA VAL A 314 -1.34 -1.80 9.89
C VAL A 314 -1.17 -2.98 10.82
N LEU A 315 -2.25 -3.38 11.49
CA LEU A 315 -2.25 -4.52 12.39
C LEU A 315 -1.95 -5.81 11.61
N ARG A 316 -1.00 -6.59 12.10
CA ARG A 316 -0.61 -7.86 11.47
C ARG A 316 -1.70 -8.94 11.65
N PRO A 317 -1.72 -9.98 10.80
CA PRO A 317 -2.63 -11.11 10.96
C PRO A 317 -2.56 -11.72 12.36
N ALA A 318 -3.69 -12.18 12.88
CA ALA A 318 -3.78 -12.74 14.24
C ALA A 318 -2.77 -13.88 14.47
N ILE A 319 -2.59 -14.74 13.47
CA ILE A 319 -1.63 -15.86 13.49
C ILE A 319 -0.17 -15.40 13.68
N MET A 320 0.15 -14.14 13.37
CA MET A 320 1.48 -13.54 13.52
C MET A 320 1.61 -12.70 14.79
N ARG A 321 0.61 -12.71 15.67
CA ARG A 321 0.59 -11.95 16.93
C ARG A 321 0.39 -12.85 18.14
N GLU A 322 -0.47 -13.85 18.02
CA GLU A 322 -0.83 -14.75 19.12
C GLU A 322 0.35 -15.62 19.55
N GLN A 323 0.54 -15.82 20.86
CA GLN A 323 1.70 -16.59 21.36
C GLN A 323 1.64 -18.07 21.01
N VAL A 324 0.44 -18.65 20.93
CA VAL A 324 0.24 -20.11 20.77
C VAL A 324 0.10 -20.53 19.30
N SER A 325 0.00 -19.57 18.37
CA SER A 325 -0.12 -19.87 16.95
C SER A 325 1.22 -20.32 16.34
N TYR A 326 1.18 -21.34 15.49
CA TYR A 326 2.32 -21.73 14.66
C TYR A 326 2.08 -21.28 13.23
N PHE A 327 3.02 -20.50 12.68
CA PHE A 327 2.99 -20.06 11.30
C PHE A 327 4.40 -20.09 10.72
N SER A 328 4.53 -20.65 9.52
CA SER A 328 5.74 -20.61 8.71
C SER A 328 5.43 -19.85 7.43
N ALA A 329 6.22 -18.82 7.16
CA ALA A 329 6.03 -17.93 6.02
C ALA A 329 6.13 -18.62 4.65
N ASN A 330 6.71 -19.82 4.59
CA ASN A 330 6.93 -20.58 3.36
C ASN A 330 6.04 -21.84 3.27
N THR A 331 4.98 -21.92 4.08
CA THR A 331 3.98 -22.99 3.96
C THR A 331 3.39 -23.00 2.55
N LYS A 332 3.30 -24.19 1.94
CA LYS A 332 2.75 -24.41 0.60
C LYS A 332 1.30 -24.91 0.61
N ASP A 333 0.81 -25.30 1.78
CA ASP A 333 -0.52 -25.84 2.01
C ASP A 333 -1.39 -24.82 2.78
N SER A 334 -2.62 -25.20 3.12
CA SER A 334 -3.53 -24.39 3.92
C SER A 334 -2.90 -23.93 5.24
N VAL A 335 -3.13 -22.68 5.63
CA VAL A 335 -2.65 -22.13 6.90
C VAL A 335 -3.55 -22.59 8.06
N PRO A 336 -3.02 -23.27 9.10
CA PRO A 336 -3.84 -23.74 10.22
C PRO A 336 -4.58 -22.59 10.92
N GLY A 337 -5.90 -22.73 11.10
CA GLY A 337 -6.75 -21.73 11.75
C GLY A 337 -7.20 -20.58 10.85
N VAL A 338 -6.86 -20.60 9.56
CA VAL A 338 -7.31 -19.63 8.56
C VAL A 338 -8.08 -20.37 7.47
N SER A 339 -9.28 -19.89 7.16
CA SER A 339 -10.08 -20.44 6.05
C SER A 339 -9.64 -19.79 4.73
N PRO A 340 -9.22 -20.59 3.72
CA PRO A 340 -8.95 -20.05 2.39
C PRO A 340 -10.20 -19.39 1.79
N GLN A 341 -9.99 -18.36 1.00
CA GLN A 341 -11.05 -17.63 0.28
C GLN A 341 -10.86 -17.77 -1.22
N LEU A 342 -11.96 -17.77 -1.98
CA LEU A 342 -11.94 -17.85 -3.43
C LEU A 342 -12.20 -16.46 -4.02
N LEU A 343 -11.27 -16.00 -4.84
CA LEU A 343 -11.28 -14.69 -5.48
C LEU A 343 -11.67 -14.85 -6.95
N HIS A 344 -12.91 -14.51 -7.30
CA HIS A 344 -13.36 -14.48 -8.68
C HIS A 344 -13.30 -13.08 -9.26
N ILE A 345 -12.53 -12.94 -10.34
CA ILE A 345 -12.21 -11.68 -10.97
C ILE A 345 -12.72 -11.68 -12.41
N LYS A 346 -13.75 -10.90 -12.73
CA LYS A 346 -14.14 -10.64 -14.12
C LYS A 346 -13.73 -9.24 -14.62
N ILE A 347 -12.70 -9.18 -15.45
CA ILE A 347 -12.24 -7.95 -16.10
C ILE A 347 -13.17 -7.65 -17.28
N ILE A 348 -13.99 -6.60 -17.19
CA ILE A 348 -14.99 -6.29 -18.22
C ILE A 348 -14.38 -5.42 -19.30
N SER A 349 -13.90 -4.22 -18.95
CA SER A 349 -13.47 -3.21 -19.92
C SER A 349 -12.58 -2.14 -19.30
N GLY A 350 -11.71 -1.52 -20.11
CA GLY A 350 -10.99 -0.29 -19.77
C GLY A 350 -11.72 0.95 -20.28
N GLN A 351 -11.43 2.11 -19.71
CA GLN A 351 -11.95 3.40 -20.16
C GLN A 351 -10.80 4.42 -20.20
N ASN A 352 -10.68 5.11 -21.33
CA ASN A 352 -9.77 6.22 -21.59
C ASN A 352 -8.27 5.91 -21.46
N LEU A 353 -7.79 4.67 -21.53
CA LEU A 353 -6.42 4.31 -21.12
C LEU A 353 -5.34 5.26 -21.69
N PRO A 354 -4.41 5.75 -20.84
CA PRO A 354 -3.42 6.72 -21.27
C PRO A 354 -2.44 6.07 -22.25
N LYS A 355 -1.89 6.87 -23.15
CA LYS A 355 -0.75 6.42 -23.95
C LYS A 355 0.49 6.27 -23.06
N PRO A 356 1.30 5.21 -23.24
CA PRO A 356 2.56 5.07 -22.53
C PRO A 356 3.48 6.29 -22.70
N LYS A 357 4.27 6.59 -21.65
CA LYS A 357 5.23 7.70 -21.68
C LYS A 357 6.44 7.30 -22.54
N GLY A 358 6.60 7.93 -23.70
CA GLY A 358 7.74 7.67 -24.60
C GLY A 358 7.34 7.35 -26.04
N ALA A 359 6.05 7.10 -26.30
CA ALA A 359 5.46 6.83 -27.62
C ALA A 359 5.48 8.04 -28.60
N GLY A 360 6.47 8.92 -28.49
CA GLY A 360 6.65 10.09 -29.34
C GLY A 360 7.36 9.73 -30.64
N ALA A 361 6.65 9.18 -31.64
CA ALA A 361 6.99 9.38 -33.06
C ALA A 361 6.03 8.74 -34.08
N LYS A 362 5.14 7.79 -33.73
CA LYS A 362 4.26 7.15 -34.72
C LYS A 362 2.87 6.89 -34.16
N GLY A 363 1.88 6.97 -35.04
CA GLY A 363 0.46 6.92 -34.72
C GLY A 363 -0.05 5.54 -34.31
N ASP A 364 0.56 4.92 -33.30
CA ASP A 364 0.11 3.63 -32.80
C ASP A 364 -1.00 3.85 -31.75
N VAL A 365 -2.11 3.18 -32.01
CA VAL A 365 -3.22 3.02 -31.08
C VAL A 365 -2.78 1.93 -30.11
N VAL A 366 -3.01 2.13 -28.81
CA VAL A 366 -2.61 1.13 -27.81
C VAL A 366 -3.35 -0.19 -28.04
N ASP A 367 -2.64 -1.29 -27.83
CA ASP A 367 -3.08 -2.67 -27.84
C ASP A 367 -3.13 -3.19 -26.38
N PRO A 368 -4.09 -2.73 -25.56
CA PRO A 368 -4.04 -2.99 -24.13
C PRO A 368 -4.38 -4.45 -23.79
N TYR A 369 -3.72 -4.94 -22.74
CA TYR A 369 -4.17 -6.10 -21.97
C TYR A 369 -4.02 -5.83 -20.47
N VAL A 370 -4.72 -6.61 -19.65
CA VAL A 370 -4.66 -6.51 -18.18
C VAL A 370 -3.95 -7.73 -17.61
N TYR A 371 -2.92 -7.47 -16.82
CA TYR A 371 -2.19 -8.44 -16.01
C TYR A 371 -2.69 -8.38 -14.56
N ILE A 372 -3.05 -9.52 -13.99
CA ILE A 372 -3.50 -9.66 -12.60
C ILE A 372 -2.45 -10.46 -11.86
N GLU A 373 -1.91 -9.88 -10.80
CA GLU A 373 -0.89 -10.47 -9.93
C GLU A 373 -1.44 -10.58 -8.50
N ILE A 374 -1.30 -11.75 -7.90
CA ILE A 374 -1.54 -11.96 -6.47
C ILE A 374 -0.19 -11.96 -5.77
N HIS A 375 -0.03 -11.07 -4.80
CA HIS A 375 1.16 -10.95 -3.97
C HIS A 375 0.80 -11.36 -2.54
N GLY A 376 1.52 -12.30 -1.94
CA GLY A 376 1.16 -12.82 -0.62
C GLY A 376 2.20 -13.77 -0.04
N ILE A 377 1.74 -14.79 0.67
CA ILE A 377 2.59 -15.95 0.96
C ILE A 377 2.85 -16.73 -0.34
N PRO A 378 3.92 -17.55 -0.43
CA PRO A 378 4.22 -18.31 -1.65
C PRO A 378 3.08 -19.19 -2.17
N ALA A 379 2.18 -19.66 -1.29
CA ALA A 379 1.01 -20.45 -1.67
C ALA A 379 -0.08 -19.64 -2.39
N ASP A 380 -0.09 -18.31 -2.23
CA ASP A 380 -1.10 -17.41 -2.81
C ASP A 380 -0.60 -16.72 -4.07
N CYS A 381 0.73 -16.65 -4.28
CA CYS A 381 1.32 -15.98 -5.42
C CYS A 381 0.88 -16.61 -6.74
N ALA A 382 0.23 -15.83 -7.61
CA ALA A 382 -0.31 -16.27 -8.88
C ALA A 382 -0.38 -15.09 -9.87
N GLU A 383 -0.30 -15.38 -11.16
CA GLU A 383 -0.33 -14.37 -12.22
C GLU A 383 -1.21 -14.88 -13.38
N GLN A 384 -2.14 -14.05 -13.85
CA GLN A 384 -2.96 -14.34 -15.03
C GLN A 384 -3.16 -13.06 -15.85
N ARG A 385 -3.45 -13.20 -17.15
CA ARG A 385 -3.66 -12.04 -18.03
C ARG A 385 -4.84 -12.21 -18.96
N THR A 386 -5.45 -11.09 -19.33
CA THR A 386 -6.42 -11.05 -20.43
C THR A 386 -5.72 -11.23 -21.77
N LYS A 387 -6.51 -11.50 -22.81
CA LYS A 387 -6.11 -11.30 -24.20
C LYS A 387 -5.92 -9.81 -24.47
N THR A 388 -5.07 -9.54 -25.46
CA THR A 388 -4.85 -8.23 -26.04
C THR A 388 -6.07 -7.77 -26.81
N VAL A 389 -6.48 -6.52 -26.59
CA VAL A 389 -7.49 -5.84 -27.41
C VAL A 389 -6.75 -4.95 -28.40
N HIS A 390 -6.79 -5.30 -29.68
CA HIS A 390 -6.05 -4.55 -30.69
C HIS A 390 -6.69 -3.20 -31.01
N GLN A 391 -5.85 -2.17 -31.11
CA GLN A 391 -6.12 -0.82 -31.58
C GLN A 391 -7.31 -0.18 -30.86
N ASN A 392 -7.38 -0.31 -29.54
CA ASN A 392 -8.44 0.31 -28.75
C ASN A 392 -7.99 0.69 -27.33
N GLY A 393 -7.57 1.94 -27.15
CA GLY A 393 -7.30 2.52 -25.82
C GLY A 393 -8.50 3.18 -25.14
N ASP A 394 -9.47 3.65 -25.93
CA ASP A 394 -10.55 4.49 -25.40
C ASP A 394 -11.57 3.66 -24.60
N ASN A 395 -11.91 2.47 -25.08
CA ASN A 395 -12.91 1.61 -24.44
C ASN A 395 -12.70 0.10 -24.72
N PRO A 396 -11.51 -0.47 -24.46
CA PRO A 396 -11.26 -1.89 -24.70
C PRO A 396 -12.21 -2.77 -23.89
N ILE A 397 -12.74 -3.82 -24.51
CA ILE A 397 -13.60 -4.82 -23.86
C ILE A 397 -12.81 -6.13 -23.76
N PHE A 398 -12.54 -6.57 -22.54
CA PHE A 398 -11.80 -7.81 -22.25
C PHE A 398 -12.78 -8.98 -22.04
N ASP A 399 -13.74 -8.81 -21.13
CA ASP A 399 -14.77 -9.81 -20.76
C ASP A 399 -14.24 -11.17 -20.29
N GLU A 400 -13.13 -11.19 -19.56
CA GLU A 400 -12.49 -12.43 -19.10
C GLU A 400 -12.62 -12.60 -17.60
N SER A 401 -12.80 -13.86 -17.18
CA SER A 401 -12.98 -14.25 -15.77
C SER A 401 -11.81 -15.11 -15.31
N PHE A 402 -11.34 -14.83 -14.10
CA PHE A 402 -10.20 -15.46 -13.46
C PHE A 402 -10.62 -15.90 -12.05
N GLU A 403 -9.95 -16.91 -11.54
CA GLU A 403 -10.19 -17.45 -10.21
C GLU A 403 -8.86 -17.69 -9.51
N PHE A 404 -8.77 -17.29 -8.25
CA PHE A 404 -7.59 -17.46 -7.41
C PHE A 404 -7.99 -17.95 -6.03
N GLN A 405 -7.32 -18.98 -5.52
CA GLN A 405 -7.49 -19.42 -4.13
C GLN A 405 -6.48 -18.68 -3.25
N ILE A 406 -6.98 -17.97 -2.23
CA ILE A 406 -6.19 -17.16 -1.30
C ILE A 406 -6.20 -17.83 0.07
N ASN A 407 -5.06 -18.37 0.49
CA ASN A 407 -4.91 -19.13 1.73
C ASN A 407 -4.66 -18.23 2.96
N LEU A 408 -4.05 -17.05 2.78
CA LEU A 408 -3.90 -16.05 3.85
C LEU A 408 -4.35 -14.65 3.38
N PRO A 409 -5.68 -14.41 3.32
CA PRO A 409 -6.26 -13.13 2.90
C PRO A 409 -5.68 -11.88 3.56
N GLU A 410 -5.49 -11.92 4.89
CA GLU A 410 -4.93 -10.82 5.69
C GLU A 410 -3.49 -10.44 5.31
N LEU A 411 -2.81 -11.22 4.45
CA LEU A 411 -1.45 -10.96 3.96
C LEU A 411 -1.36 -10.92 2.43
N ALA A 412 -2.51 -10.91 1.72
CA ALA A 412 -2.57 -10.89 0.28
C ALA A 412 -2.86 -9.48 -0.28
N MET A 413 -2.33 -9.19 -1.46
CA MET A 413 -2.64 -8.03 -2.29
C MET A 413 -2.95 -8.48 -3.70
N VAL A 414 -3.86 -7.77 -4.35
CA VAL A 414 -4.17 -7.93 -5.77
C VAL A 414 -3.61 -6.71 -6.50
N ARG A 415 -2.85 -6.95 -7.56
CA ARG A 415 -2.29 -5.90 -8.42
C ARG A 415 -2.79 -6.08 -9.84
N PHE A 416 -3.40 -5.01 -10.36
CA PHE A 416 -3.85 -4.90 -11.74
C PHE A 416 -2.84 -4.04 -12.50
N VAL A 417 -2.33 -4.54 -13.61
CA VAL A 417 -1.40 -3.83 -14.48
C VAL A 417 -2.01 -3.76 -15.86
N VAL A 418 -2.02 -2.58 -16.45
CA VAL A 418 -2.39 -2.39 -17.84
C VAL A 418 -1.12 -2.14 -18.62
N LEU A 419 -0.93 -2.93 -19.66
CA LEU A 419 0.25 -2.92 -20.53
C LEU A 419 -0.20 -2.78 -21.98
N ASP A 420 0.63 -2.13 -22.79
CA ASP A 420 0.51 -2.06 -24.24
C ASP A 420 1.30 -3.22 -24.85
N ASP A 421 0.64 -4.11 -25.61
CA ASP A 421 1.27 -5.27 -26.27
C ASP A 421 2.08 -4.82 -27.49
N ASP A 422 3.36 -4.52 -27.29
CA ASP A 422 4.27 -4.07 -28.35
C ASP A 422 5.26 -5.18 -28.75
N TYR A 423 5.73 -5.13 -30.00
CA TYR A 423 6.63 -6.12 -30.58
C TYR A 423 7.99 -6.18 -29.86
N ILE A 424 8.43 -5.08 -29.24
CA ILE A 424 9.71 -4.99 -28.51
C ILE A 424 9.45 -4.63 -27.04
N GLY A 425 8.76 -5.52 -26.34
CA GLY A 425 8.57 -5.44 -24.90
C GLY A 425 7.43 -4.51 -24.53
N ASP A 426 6.56 -5.02 -23.68
CA ASP A 426 5.28 -4.40 -23.40
C ASP A 426 5.46 -3.09 -22.63
N GLU A 427 4.77 -2.04 -23.07
CA GLU A 427 4.91 -0.72 -22.45
C GLU A 427 3.94 -0.54 -21.28
N PHE A 428 4.43 -0.06 -20.14
CA PHE A 428 3.59 0.23 -18.98
C PHE A 428 2.61 1.37 -19.26
N ILE A 429 1.31 1.09 -19.11
CA ILE A 429 0.25 2.10 -19.17
C ILE A 429 -0.06 2.60 -17.76
N ALA A 430 -0.54 1.71 -16.89
CA ALA A 430 -0.97 2.06 -15.54
C ALA A 430 -1.08 0.83 -14.63
N GLN A 431 -1.16 1.06 -13.31
CA GLN A 431 -1.41 -0.02 -12.34
C GLN A 431 -2.35 0.40 -11.21
N TYR A 432 -2.93 -0.58 -10.54
CA TYR A 432 -3.56 -0.39 -9.25
C TYR A 432 -3.31 -1.61 -8.36
N THR A 433 -2.81 -1.37 -7.15
CA THR A 433 -2.56 -2.40 -6.14
C THR A 433 -3.45 -2.15 -4.93
N ILE A 434 -4.05 -3.22 -4.39
CA ILE A 434 -4.99 -3.18 -3.28
C ILE A 434 -4.80 -4.38 -2.35
N PRO A 435 -4.76 -4.19 -1.01
CA PRO A 435 -4.84 -5.30 -0.06
C PRO A 435 -6.14 -6.06 -0.23
N PHE A 436 -6.10 -7.39 -0.15
CA PHE A 436 -7.26 -8.25 -0.37
C PHE A 436 -8.45 -7.86 0.53
N GLU A 437 -8.19 -7.61 1.81
CA GLU A 437 -9.19 -7.19 2.81
C GLU A 437 -9.80 -5.81 2.54
N CYS A 438 -9.25 -5.03 1.59
CA CYS A 438 -9.78 -3.72 1.20
C CYS A 438 -10.67 -3.78 -0.05
N ILE A 439 -10.87 -4.95 -0.66
CA ILE A 439 -11.61 -5.11 -1.91
C ILE A 439 -13.12 -5.22 -1.63
N GLN A 440 -13.89 -4.31 -2.22
CA GLN A 440 -15.35 -4.36 -2.19
C GLN A 440 -15.91 -5.29 -3.29
N PRO A 441 -16.91 -6.15 -2.98
CA PRO A 441 -17.58 -7.00 -3.97
C PRO A 441 -18.46 -6.21 -4.94
N GLY A 442 -18.76 -6.81 -6.08
CA GLY A 442 -19.67 -6.31 -7.10
C GLY A 442 -19.03 -5.62 -8.28
N PHE A 443 -19.84 -4.84 -9.00
CA PHE A 443 -19.39 -4.02 -10.12
C PHE A 443 -18.66 -2.80 -9.58
N ARG A 444 -17.34 -2.80 -9.73
CA ARG A 444 -16.47 -1.75 -9.21
C ARG A 444 -15.61 -1.15 -10.32
N HIS A 445 -15.18 0.07 -10.09
CA HIS A 445 -14.14 0.70 -10.89
C HIS A 445 -12.82 0.75 -10.13
N ILE A 446 -11.76 0.50 -10.90
CA ILE A 446 -10.38 0.57 -10.42
C ILE A 446 -9.76 1.87 -10.94
N PRO A 447 -9.43 2.83 -10.05
CA PRO A 447 -8.81 4.09 -10.46
C PRO A 447 -7.31 3.87 -10.70
N LEU A 448 -6.95 3.56 -11.94
CA LEU A 448 -5.59 3.25 -12.34
C LEU A 448 -4.62 4.42 -12.07
N GLN A 449 -3.34 4.10 -11.82
CA GLN A 449 -2.29 5.04 -11.43
C GLN A 449 -1.08 4.94 -12.35
N SER A 450 -0.44 6.07 -12.64
CA SER A 450 0.83 6.14 -13.37
C SER A 450 2.01 6.03 -12.40
N LEU A 451 3.20 5.65 -12.90
CA LEU A 451 4.43 5.49 -12.11
C LEU A 451 4.90 6.74 -11.34
N THR A 452 4.41 7.93 -11.70
CA THR A 452 5.00 9.21 -11.24
C THR A 452 3.98 10.23 -10.72
N GLU A 453 2.68 9.96 -10.82
CA GLU A 453 1.64 10.91 -10.43
C GLU A 453 0.45 10.21 -9.75
N GLN A 454 -0.02 10.78 -8.65
CA GLN A 454 -1.43 10.66 -8.28
C GLN A 454 -2.21 11.31 -9.43
N ILE A 455 -2.71 10.50 -10.35
CA ILE A 455 -3.61 10.96 -11.40
C ILE A 455 -4.76 11.69 -10.71
N LYS A 456 -4.92 12.98 -11.03
CA LYS A 456 -6.02 13.80 -10.49
C LYS A 456 -7.33 13.07 -10.76
N SER A 457 -8.24 13.05 -9.78
CA SER A 457 -9.54 12.37 -9.80
C SER A 457 -10.46 12.72 -10.98
N GLU A 458 -10.05 13.65 -11.84
CA GLU A 458 -10.81 14.15 -12.99
C GLU A 458 -10.45 13.44 -14.31
N ASN A 459 -9.37 12.64 -14.34
CA ASN A 459 -9.00 11.77 -15.47
C ASN A 459 -9.05 10.30 -15.03
N LEU A 460 -10.27 9.79 -14.77
CA LEU A 460 -10.51 8.42 -14.36
C LEU A 460 -10.26 7.46 -15.53
N PHE A 461 -9.05 6.87 -15.56
CA PHE A 461 -8.80 5.65 -16.33
C PHE A 461 -9.34 4.49 -15.53
N ASN A 462 -10.53 4.05 -15.90
CA ASN A 462 -11.25 3.06 -15.11
C ASN A 462 -11.13 1.71 -15.79
N LEU A 463 -10.72 0.71 -15.02
CA LEU A 463 -11.10 -0.65 -15.34
C LEU A 463 -12.48 -0.89 -14.71
N LEU A 464 -13.50 -1.09 -15.53
CA LEU A 464 -14.75 -1.67 -15.07
C LEU A 464 -14.50 -3.16 -14.87
N TYR A 465 -14.74 -3.60 -13.66
CA TYR A 465 -14.40 -4.93 -13.21
C TYR A 465 -15.52 -5.44 -12.30
N ILE A 466 -15.80 -6.74 -12.36
CA ILE A 466 -16.69 -7.40 -11.39
C ILE A 466 -15.82 -8.25 -10.48
N TYR A 467 -15.87 -7.94 -9.20
CA TYR A 467 -15.48 -8.88 -8.16
C TYR A 467 -16.74 -9.62 -7.71
N SER A 468 -16.76 -10.95 -7.76
CA SER A 468 -17.80 -11.71 -7.07
C SER A 468 -17.18 -12.55 -5.96
N PHE A 469 -17.74 -12.39 -4.76
CA PHE A 469 -17.36 -13.19 -3.61
C PHE A 469 -18.19 -14.49 -3.63
N GLN A 470 -17.55 -15.66 -3.68
CA GLN A 470 -18.17 -16.90 -3.18
C GLN A 470 -17.59 -17.26 -1.82
N LEU A 471 -18.35 -16.96 -0.76
CA LEU A 471 -18.07 -17.41 0.59
C LEU A 471 -18.49 -18.87 0.59
N ASN A 472 -17.50 -19.77 0.60
CA ASN A 472 -17.66 -21.01 1.36
C ASN A 472 -17.80 -20.60 2.84
N LYS A 473 -18.99 -20.14 3.23
CA LYS A 473 -19.40 -19.98 4.62
C LYS A 473 -19.84 -21.31 5.18
#